data_AF-A0A0W8E5X8-F1
#
_entry.id   AF-A0A0W8E5X8-F1
#
_cell.length_a   1.000
_cell.length_b   1.000
_cell.length_c   1.000
_cell.angle_alpha   90.00
_cell.angle_beta   90.00
_cell.angle_gamma   90.00
#
_symmetry.space_group_name_H-M   'P 1'
#
loop_
_entity.id
_entity.type
_entity.pdbx_description
1 polymer ?
#
loop_
_entity_poly.entity_id
_entity_poly.type
_entity_poly.pdbx_seq_one_letter_code
_entity_poly.pdbx_strand_id
1 'polypeptide(L)'
;MPTLLRFDAIRLFEASMECLNLAISSIGTLKRTEFRQPAATYAAEVGLIGAAAELSMSACLVQAYGQQAITMRSGQYKTAGRILHDFRQLIREAPYASEFLTQGIENPVNHRNKLYQCTLQFRILISARAGGLHAGRGLARETVVYQANNVTNFLELLSLSTKIHPYLSYIPRCMWYAEDRQIIIEDLTNRLRQAGTVERPEALASVFLALPDVPEETPEWVNAFDRVSVSPRQRDIAYLLNTLENALPVTLRRTGDEGANLNVVVRPEDPDALPIAPQYLRRQFNQIPDQYHADVGNANGRLDDGYIDVSPPEAVREIFALGIERSGILNESNSLNAHQSWPGIVSSLSIQGTSGPYWFFIRKTSDLGQLKAILQRVGEFGGRTLKTRIRECIYGIETIMDNRHLQKSDDMFGDLLTEIDSIDNNRNRLMEACERNYNNPRALPEELYEELQNVVELGKPIGPLLMQIISQGYPIEVIKYWPRMLCDCAQDLDDLPALIIVLATVELKHGHTAARKALRRIDFLFNGPSII
;
A
#
# COMPACT_ATOMS: atom_id res chain seq x y z
N MET A 1 2.54 8.75 59.94
CA MET A 1 1.74 9.60 59.03
C MET A 1 0.29 9.11 59.07
N PRO A 2 -0.73 10.00 59.02
CA PRO A 2 -2.12 9.56 58.92
C PRO A 2 -2.33 8.76 57.62
N THR A 3 -3.04 7.64 57.69
CA THR A 3 -3.38 6.82 56.52
C THR A 3 -4.46 7.52 55.69
N LEU A 4 -4.16 7.79 54.42
CA LEU A 4 -5.09 8.45 53.49
C LEU A 4 -5.90 7.46 52.66
N LEU A 5 -5.44 6.21 52.57
CA LEU A 5 -6.08 5.09 51.88
C LEU A 5 -6.27 3.89 52.83
N ARG A 6 -7.07 2.92 52.41
CA ARG A 6 -7.27 1.64 53.10
C ARG A 6 -5.98 0.80 53.06
N PHE A 7 -5.70 0.06 54.13
CA PHE A 7 -4.51 -0.80 54.21
C PHE A 7 -4.40 -1.80 53.04
N ASP A 8 -5.51 -2.41 52.63
CA ASP A 8 -5.50 -3.32 51.49
C ASP A 8 -5.16 -2.65 50.16
N ALA A 9 -5.60 -1.41 49.96
CA ALA A 9 -5.25 -0.63 48.78
C ALA A 9 -3.76 -0.25 48.79
N ILE A 10 -3.23 0.15 49.96
CA ILE A 10 -1.80 0.45 50.14
C ILE A 10 -0.95 -0.78 49.81
N ARG A 11 -1.28 -1.95 50.37
CA ARG A 11 -0.59 -3.22 50.10
C ARG A 11 -0.55 -3.55 48.60
N LEU A 12 -1.64 -3.28 47.88
CA LEU A 12 -1.70 -3.52 46.43
C LEU A 12 -0.85 -2.51 45.64
N PHE A 13 -0.80 -1.24 46.05
CA PHE A 13 0.11 -0.26 45.46
C PHE A 13 1.58 -0.61 45.70
N GLU A 14 1.95 -1.02 46.92
CA GLU A 14 3.31 -1.47 47.22
C GLU A 14 3.71 -2.69 46.39
N ALA A 15 2.82 -3.69 46.29
CA ALA A 15 3.06 -4.86 45.43
C ALA A 15 3.18 -4.49 43.95
N SER A 16 2.35 -3.55 43.47
CA SER A 16 2.45 -3.02 42.10
C SER A 16 3.82 -2.39 41.83
N MET A 17 4.28 -1.54 42.73
CA MET A 17 5.55 -0.84 42.62
C MET A 17 6.73 -1.81 42.65
N GLU A 18 6.69 -2.81 43.53
CA GLU A 18 7.72 -3.84 43.62
C GLU A 18 7.76 -4.72 42.36
N CYS A 19 6.60 -5.13 41.82
CA CYS A 19 6.55 -5.86 40.55
C CYS A 19 7.21 -5.07 39.42
N LEU A 20 6.91 -3.78 39.30
CA LEU A 20 7.50 -2.91 38.27
C LEU A 20 9.00 -2.72 38.48
N ASN A 21 9.42 -2.51 39.73
CA ASN A 21 10.83 -2.34 40.09
C ASN A 21 11.66 -3.59 39.78
N LEU A 22 11.16 -4.78 40.13
CA LEU A 22 11.81 -6.05 39.81
C LEU A 22 11.91 -6.29 38.31
N ALA A 23 10.85 -5.96 37.55
CA ALA A 23 10.88 -6.06 36.10
C ALA A 23 11.95 -5.15 35.49
N ILE A 24 11.96 -3.86 35.86
CA ILE A 24 12.93 -2.87 35.35
C ILE A 24 14.35 -3.26 35.73
N SER A 25 14.57 -3.64 36.99
CA SER A 25 15.88 -4.10 37.45
C SER A 25 16.35 -5.31 36.64
N SER A 26 15.46 -6.28 36.39
CA SER A 26 15.79 -7.45 35.58
C SER A 26 16.10 -7.09 34.13
N ILE A 27 15.39 -6.13 33.49
CA ILE A 27 15.69 -5.68 32.11
C ILE A 27 17.14 -5.17 31.99
N GLY A 28 17.67 -4.55 33.04
CA GLY A 28 19.01 -3.99 33.10
C GLY A 28 20.13 -4.96 33.44
N THR A 29 19.80 -6.12 34.00
CA THR A 29 20.80 -7.10 34.43
C THR A 29 21.20 -8.02 33.30
N LEU A 30 22.44 -8.52 33.37
CA LEU A 30 22.91 -9.54 32.45
C LEU A 30 22.05 -10.79 32.64
N LYS A 31 21.39 -11.24 31.56
CA LYS A 31 20.61 -12.47 31.61
C LYS A 31 21.54 -13.66 31.80
N ARG A 32 21.01 -14.72 32.42
CA ARG A 32 21.64 -16.04 32.38
C ARG A 32 21.99 -16.37 30.93
N THR A 33 23.15 -17.00 30.70
CA THR A 33 23.68 -17.40 29.37
C THR A 33 22.60 -17.91 28.42
N GLU A 34 22.82 -17.70 27.10
CA GLU A 34 21.91 -17.99 25.99
C GLU A 34 20.73 -18.91 26.33
N PHE A 35 19.54 -18.34 26.32
CA PHE A 35 18.32 -19.10 26.51
C PHE A 35 18.27 -20.23 25.48
N ARG A 36 18.15 -21.47 25.95
CA ARG A 36 17.90 -22.63 25.06
C ARG A 36 16.62 -22.50 24.23
N GLN A 37 15.70 -21.64 24.70
CA GLN A 37 14.47 -21.27 24.02
C GLN A 37 14.40 -19.74 23.97
N PRO A 38 14.77 -19.10 22.84
CA PRO A 38 14.82 -17.64 22.72
C PRO A 38 13.51 -16.94 23.10
N ALA A 39 12.37 -17.55 22.79
CA ALA A 39 11.03 -17.04 23.13
C ALA A 39 10.78 -16.84 24.64
N ALA A 40 11.60 -17.43 25.52
CA ALA A 40 11.51 -17.22 26.97
C ALA A 40 12.20 -15.94 27.45
N THR A 41 12.95 -15.28 26.55
CA THR A 41 13.67 -14.05 26.87
C THR A 41 12.69 -12.94 27.18
N TYR A 42 12.87 -12.27 28.33
CA TYR A 42 11.97 -11.25 28.87
C TYR A 42 10.54 -11.67 29.26
N ALA A 43 10.25 -12.98 29.32
CA ALA A 43 8.92 -13.48 29.68
C ALA A 43 8.47 -13.10 31.11
N ALA A 44 9.40 -13.16 32.08
CA ALA A 44 9.11 -12.82 33.46
C ALA A 44 8.84 -11.31 33.62
N GLU A 45 9.60 -10.50 32.88
CA GLU A 45 9.57 -9.04 32.91
C GLU A 45 8.24 -8.50 32.39
N VAL A 46 7.79 -8.95 31.20
CA VAL A 46 6.47 -8.56 30.70
C VAL A 46 5.34 -9.03 31.64
N GLY A 47 5.50 -10.21 32.24
CA GLY A 47 4.59 -10.74 33.25
C GLY A 47 4.48 -9.83 34.47
N LEU A 48 5.61 -9.39 35.02
CA LEU A 48 5.66 -8.50 36.18
C LEU A 48 5.17 -7.07 35.85
N ILE A 49 5.47 -6.54 34.67
CA ILE A 49 4.96 -5.23 34.22
C ILE A 49 3.43 -5.24 34.14
N GLY A 50 2.86 -6.27 33.52
CA GLY A 50 1.40 -6.38 33.45
C GLY A 50 0.75 -6.65 34.82
N ALA A 51 1.43 -7.37 35.71
CA ALA A 51 0.98 -7.54 37.10
C ALA A 51 0.96 -6.20 37.86
N ALA A 52 1.94 -5.33 37.65
CA ALA A 52 1.95 -3.98 38.21
C ALA A 52 0.74 -3.16 37.74
N ALA A 53 0.44 -3.16 36.44
CA ALA A 53 -0.75 -2.49 35.91
C ALA A 53 -2.05 -3.03 36.55
N GLU A 54 -2.19 -4.35 36.66
CA GLU A 54 -3.35 -4.99 37.30
C GLU A 54 -3.48 -4.64 38.78
N LEU A 55 -2.38 -4.70 39.53
CA LEU A 55 -2.36 -4.46 40.99
C LEU A 55 -2.69 -3.00 41.32
N SER A 56 -2.18 -2.04 40.54
CA SER A 56 -2.50 -0.62 40.71
C SER A 56 -3.97 -0.29 40.40
N MET A 57 -4.55 -0.88 39.35
CA MET A 57 -5.99 -0.80 39.09
C MET A 57 -6.82 -1.47 40.20
N SER A 58 -6.36 -2.63 40.69
CA SER A 58 -6.98 -3.35 41.80
C SER A 58 -6.96 -2.52 43.09
N ALA A 59 -5.86 -1.83 43.39
CA ALA A 59 -5.74 -0.95 44.55
C ALA A 59 -6.80 0.15 44.51
N CYS A 60 -7.04 0.74 43.34
CA CYS A 60 -8.08 1.75 43.16
C CYS A 60 -9.49 1.19 43.39
N LEU A 61 -9.78 -0.01 42.87
CA LEU A 61 -11.06 -0.68 43.08
C LEU A 61 -11.29 -1.04 44.55
N VAL A 62 -10.26 -1.55 45.23
CA VAL A 62 -10.32 -1.88 46.66
C VAL A 62 -10.49 -0.63 47.52
N GLN A 63 -9.87 0.48 47.12
CA GLN A 63 -10.07 1.76 47.80
C GLN A 63 -11.52 2.23 47.68
N ALA A 64 -12.11 2.17 46.48
CA ALA A 64 -13.49 2.60 46.24
C ALA A 64 -14.52 1.67 46.90
N TYR A 65 -14.39 0.37 46.70
CA TYR A 65 -15.47 -0.60 46.96
C TYR A 65 -15.12 -1.71 47.97
N GLY A 66 -13.86 -1.77 48.40
CA GLY A 66 -13.39 -2.73 49.42
C GLY A 66 -12.80 -4.00 48.82
N GLN A 67 -12.31 -4.90 49.67
CA GLN A 67 -11.58 -6.08 49.23
C GLN A 67 -12.40 -7.03 48.33
N GLN A 68 -13.72 -7.05 48.50
CA GLN A 68 -14.61 -7.83 47.64
C GLN A 68 -14.66 -7.34 46.18
N ALA A 69 -14.18 -6.12 45.91
CA ALA A 69 -14.15 -5.55 44.56
C ALA A 69 -13.26 -6.33 43.59
N ILE A 70 -12.30 -7.09 44.10
CA ILE A 70 -11.35 -7.87 43.30
C ILE A 70 -11.64 -9.38 43.34
N THR A 71 -12.73 -9.79 43.99
CA THR A 71 -13.17 -11.18 44.04
C THR A 71 -14.52 -11.36 43.33
N MET A 72 -14.73 -12.57 42.81
CA MET A 72 -16.00 -13.04 42.28
C MET A 72 -16.90 -13.50 43.44
N ARG A 73 -18.20 -13.66 43.18
CA ARG A 73 -19.14 -14.24 44.16
C ARG A 73 -18.74 -15.65 44.62
N SER A 74 -17.96 -16.37 43.81
CA SER A 74 -17.38 -17.68 44.13
C SER A 74 -16.21 -17.62 45.12
N GLY A 75 -15.71 -16.43 45.48
CA GLY A 75 -14.53 -16.24 46.31
C GLY A 75 -13.19 -16.25 45.55
N GLN A 76 -13.20 -16.58 44.25
CA GLN A 76 -12.01 -16.51 43.40
C GLN A 76 -11.65 -15.06 43.03
N TYR A 77 -10.38 -14.77 42.79
CA TYR A 77 -9.97 -13.45 42.26
C TYR A 77 -10.50 -13.22 40.85
N LYS A 78 -10.84 -11.97 40.54
CA LYS A 78 -11.19 -11.53 39.20
C LYS A 78 -9.98 -11.66 38.27
N THR A 79 -10.24 -11.90 36.99
CA THR A 79 -9.20 -11.87 35.97
C THR A 79 -8.73 -10.43 35.75
N ALA A 80 -7.48 -10.25 35.33
CA ALA A 80 -6.93 -8.94 35.00
C ALA A 80 -7.79 -8.15 33.99
N GLY A 81 -8.36 -8.84 32.99
CA GLY A 81 -9.29 -8.21 32.04
C GLY A 81 -10.58 -7.69 32.69
N ARG A 82 -11.08 -8.39 33.71
CA ARG A 82 -12.24 -7.91 34.50
C ARG A 82 -11.85 -6.75 35.41
N ILE A 83 -10.67 -6.78 36.02
CA ILE A 83 -10.13 -5.65 36.79
C ILE A 83 -10.02 -4.40 35.91
N LEU A 84 -9.47 -4.52 34.70
CA LEU A 84 -9.39 -3.42 33.74
C LEU A 84 -10.78 -2.86 33.39
N HIS A 85 -11.74 -3.73 33.10
CA HIS A 85 -13.12 -3.33 32.79
C HIS A 85 -13.74 -2.55 33.96
N ASP A 86 -13.70 -3.12 35.16
CA ASP A 86 -14.29 -2.52 36.35
C ASP A 86 -13.58 -1.20 36.73
N PHE A 87 -12.26 -1.09 36.52
CA PHE A 87 -11.52 0.15 36.73
C PHE A 87 -11.89 1.25 35.72
N ARG A 88 -12.03 0.90 34.42
CA ARG A 88 -12.54 1.84 33.41
C ARG A 88 -13.95 2.31 33.75
N GLN A 89 -14.80 1.43 34.26
CA GLN A 89 -16.12 1.77 34.75
C GLN A 89 -16.05 2.75 35.93
N LEU A 90 -15.20 2.50 36.94
CA LEU A 90 -14.95 3.42 38.06
C LEU A 90 -14.53 4.82 37.60
N ILE A 91 -13.66 4.92 36.59
CA ILE A 91 -13.22 6.20 36.04
C ILE A 91 -14.38 6.92 35.35
N ARG A 92 -15.11 6.23 34.47
CA ARG A 92 -16.19 6.79 33.63
C ARG A 92 -17.41 7.20 34.44
N GLU A 93 -17.88 6.34 35.34
CA GLU A 93 -19.05 6.63 36.18
C GLU A 93 -18.76 7.68 37.26
N ALA A 94 -17.47 7.82 37.63
CA ALA A 94 -16.98 8.78 38.60
C ALA A 94 -17.82 8.87 39.89
N PRO A 95 -18.14 7.75 40.56
CA PRO A 95 -18.91 7.80 41.79
C PRO A 95 -18.12 8.51 42.89
N TYR A 96 -18.81 9.01 43.91
CA TYR A 96 -18.19 9.71 45.04
C TYR A 96 -17.06 8.91 45.71
N ALA A 97 -17.20 7.58 45.80
CA ALA A 97 -16.18 6.67 46.32
C ALA A 97 -14.84 6.69 45.53
N SER A 98 -14.83 7.28 44.34
CA SER A 98 -13.65 7.43 43.47
C SER A 98 -12.98 8.80 43.56
N GLU A 99 -13.46 9.72 44.40
CA GLU A 99 -12.94 11.10 44.52
C GLU A 99 -11.46 11.15 44.93
N PHE A 100 -10.98 10.12 45.63
CA PHE A 100 -9.56 9.96 45.96
C PHE A 100 -8.63 9.91 44.74
N LEU A 101 -9.13 9.63 43.54
CA LEU A 101 -8.35 9.68 42.29
C LEU A 101 -8.08 11.12 41.82
N THR A 102 -8.86 12.09 42.28
CA THR A 102 -8.83 13.47 41.76
C THR A 102 -8.57 14.52 42.85
N GLN A 103 -8.27 14.09 44.07
CA GLN A 103 -8.07 15.00 45.20
C GLN A 103 -6.84 15.90 44.99
N GLY A 104 -7.05 17.22 45.01
CA GLY A 104 -5.99 18.20 44.79
C GLY A 104 -5.65 18.43 43.32
N ILE A 105 -6.49 17.97 42.39
CA ILE A 105 -6.32 18.16 40.94
C ILE A 105 -7.32 19.22 40.45
N GLU A 106 -6.82 20.24 39.74
CA GLU A 106 -7.62 21.38 39.26
C GLU A 106 -8.71 20.97 38.26
N ASN A 107 -8.42 20.01 37.37
CA ASN A 107 -9.38 19.52 36.38
C ASN A 107 -9.60 17.99 36.51
N PRO A 108 -10.53 17.57 37.40
CA PRO A 108 -10.83 16.15 37.65
C PRO A 108 -11.29 15.38 36.41
N VAL A 109 -12.06 16.00 35.52
CA VAL A 109 -12.62 15.35 34.32
C VAL A 109 -11.51 15.04 33.33
N ASN A 110 -10.66 16.02 33.02
CA ASN A 110 -9.51 15.81 32.13
C ASN A 110 -8.53 14.78 32.73
N HIS A 111 -8.33 14.82 34.05
CA HIS A 111 -7.49 13.84 34.72
C HIS A 111 -8.00 12.41 34.58
N ARG A 112 -9.30 12.19 34.80
CA ARG A 112 -9.97 10.90 34.58
C ARG A 112 -9.85 10.44 33.13
N ASN A 113 -10.02 11.34 32.17
CA ASN A 113 -9.83 11.03 30.76
C ASN A 113 -8.38 10.59 30.48
N LYS A 114 -7.36 11.28 31.02
CA LYS A 114 -5.96 10.85 30.88
C LYS A 114 -5.72 9.46 31.47
N LEU A 115 -6.27 9.17 32.66
CA LEU A 115 -6.20 7.83 33.25
C LEU A 115 -6.86 6.77 32.35
N TYR A 116 -8.06 7.06 31.84
CA TYR A 116 -8.78 6.16 30.93
C TYR A 116 -7.95 5.88 29.67
N GLN A 117 -7.40 6.93 29.05
CA GLN A 117 -6.55 6.83 27.84
C GLN A 117 -5.31 5.97 28.07
N CYS A 118 -4.61 6.12 29.21
CA CYS A 118 -3.49 5.25 29.57
C CYS A 118 -3.89 3.77 29.65
N THR A 119 -5.12 3.47 30.04
CA THR A 119 -5.57 2.07 30.13
C THR A 119 -5.90 1.45 28.78
N LEU A 120 -6.00 2.21 27.68
CA LEU A 120 -6.39 1.68 26.37
C LEU A 120 -5.47 0.53 25.92
N GLN A 121 -4.16 0.73 26.07
CA GLN A 121 -3.15 -0.27 25.73
C GLN A 121 -3.04 -1.41 26.75
N PHE A 122 -3.60 -1.25 27.96
CA PHE A 122 -3.51 -2.28 29.01
C PHE A 122 -4.28 -3.56 28.66
N ARG A 123 -5.25 -3.51 27.74
CA ARG A 123 -5.92 -4.72 27.27
C ARG A 123 -4.93 -5.69 26.63
N ILE A 124 -4.08 -5.19 25.73
CA ILE A 124 -3.04 -6.00 25.06
C ILE A 124 -1.95 -6.39 26.06
N LEU A 125 -1.55 -5.47 26.95
CA LEU A 125 -0.56 -5.75 28.00
C LEU A 125 -1.02 -6.89 28.93
N ILE A 126 -2.30 -6.96 29.28
CA ILE A 126 -2.85 -8.04 30.13
C ILE A 126 -2.76 -9.39 29.42
N SER A 127 -2.98 -9.43 28.11
CA SER A 127 -2.81 -10.65 27.32
C SER A 127 -1.35 -11.07 27.26
N ALA A 128 -0.43 -10.11 27.05
CA ALA A 128 1.01 -10.36 27.08
C ALA A 128 1.50 -10.82 28.46
N ARG A 129 0.95 -10.26 29.54
CA ARG A 129 1.17 -10.70 30.93
C ARG A 129 0.83 -12.17 31.13
N ALA A 130 -0.34 -12.59 30.63
CA ALA A 130 -0.73 -14.00 30.71
C ALA A 130 0.22 -14.90 29.91
N GLY A 131 0.65 -14.45 28.72
CA GLY A 131 1.69 -15.12 27.93
C GLY A 131 3.02 -15.26 28.68
N GLY A 132 3.48 -14.19 29.35
CA GLY A 132 4.71 -14.21 30.14
C GLY A 132 4.64 -15.12 31.36
N LEU A 133 3.61 -14.95 32.21
CA LEU A 133 3.51 -15.68 33.49
C LEU A 133 3.06 -17.14 33.35
N HIS A 134 2.25 -17.46 32.34
CA HIS A 134 1.68 -18.81 32.20
C HIS A 134 2.29 -19.61 31.05
N ALA A 135 2.61 -18.96 29.92
CA ALA A 135 3.17 -19.63 28.75
C ALA A 135 4.71 -19.47 28.63
N GLY A 136 5.33 -18.65 29.49
CA GLY A 136 6.77 -18.41 29.47
C GLY A 136 7.24 -17.72 28.19
N ARG A 137 6.39 -16.90 27.55
CA ARG A 137 6.73 -16.17 26.33
C ARG A 137 6.98 -14.71 26.59
N GLY A 138 8.13 -14.22 26.15
CA GLY A 138 8.49 -12.82 26.24
C GLY A 138 8.31 -12.06 24.93
N LEU A 139 8.90 -10.88 24.91
CA LEU A 139 8.80 -9.90 23.83
C LEU A 139 10.18 -9.31 23.56
N ALA A 140 10.29 -8.59 22.45
CA ALA A 140 11.46 -7.78 22.15
C ALA A 140 11.75 -6.80 23.29
N ARG A 141 13.03 -6.62 23.63
CA ARG A 141 13.50 -5.79 24.75
C ARG A 141 12.91 -4.39 24.72
N GLU A 142 12.88 -3.80 23.52
CA GLU A 142 12.40 -2.45 23.24
C GLU A 142 10.90 -2.33 23.59
N THR A 143 10.12 -3.37 23.30
CA THR A 143 8.70 -3.43 23.67
C THR A 143 8.52 -3.56 25.17
N VAL A 144 9.34 -4.37 25.84
CA VAL A 144 9.27 -4.57 27.30
C VAL A 144 9.58 -3.26 28.02
N VAL A 145 10.62 -2.54 27.57
CA VAL A 145 10.97 -1.20 28.05
C VAL A 145 9.82 -0.21 27.85
N TYR A 146 9.24 -0.19 26.64
CA TYR A 146 8.12 0.68 26.30
C TYR A 146 6.91 0.42 27.23
N GLN A 147 6.55 -0.84 27.44
CA GLN A 147 5.45 -1.22 28.33
C GLN A 147 5.73 -0.90 29.80
N ALA A 148 6.97 -1.07 30.28
CA ALA A 148 7.35 -0.65 31.63
C ALA A 148 7.09 0.85 31.82
N ASN A 149 7.54 1.67 30.87
CA ASN A 149 7.37 3.12 30.93
C ASN A 149 5.90 3.56 30.78
N ASN A 150 5.06 2.81 30.04
CA ASN A 150 3.63 3.05 30.02
C ASN A 150 2.97 2.84 31.39
N VAL A 151 3.36 1.79 32.11
CA VAL A 151 2.87 1.54 33.48
C VAL A 151 3.41 2.59 34.46
N THR A 152 4.67 3.00 34.32
CA THR A 152 5.25 4.14 35.07
C THR A 152 4.42 5.41 34.86
N ASN A 153 4.11 5.78 33.61
CA ASN A 153 3.30 6.96 33.29
C ASN A 153 1.90 6.90 33.93
N PHE A 154 1.29 5.71 33.95
CA PHE A 154 -0.01 5.51 34.59
C PHE A 154 0.07 5.69 36.12
N LEU A 155 1.10 5.15 36.77
CA LEU A 155 1.34 5.34 38.20
C LEU A 155 1.64 6.80 38.54
N GLU A 156 2.38 7.51 37.68
CA GLU A 156 2.65 8.95 37.84
C GLU A 156 1.38 9.78 37.72
N LEU A 157 0.47 9.43 36.80
CA LEU A 157 -0.84 10.07 36.75
C LEU A 157 -1.61 9.83 38.05
N LEU A 158 -1.67 8.59 38.55
CA LEU A 158 -2.33 8.31 39.82
C LEU A 158 -1.72 9.10 40.99
N SER A 159 -0.39 9.29 41.00
CA SER A 159 0.32 10.02 42.05
C SER A 159 0.10 11.53 42.03
N LEU A 160 -0.53 12.10 40.99
CA LEU A 160 -0.98 13.49 40.98
C LEU A 160 -2.08 13.76 42.01
N SER A 161 -2.86 12.74 42.38
CA SER A 161 -3.79 12.87 43.50
C SER A 161 -3.03 12.93 44.82
N THR A 162 -3.31 13.96 45.61
CA THR A 162 -2.73 14.16 46.94
C THR A 162 -3.04 13.02 47.92
N LYS A 163 -4.10 12.22 47.67
CA LYS A 163 -4.43 11.02 48.48
C LYS A 163 -3.56 9.81 48.16
N ILE A 164 -3.09 9.71 46.92
CA ILE A 164 -2.33 8.55 46.41
C ILE A 164 -0.83 8.84 46.45
N HIS A 165 -0.43 10.09 46.19
CA HIS A 165 0.96 10.56 46.14
C HIS A 165 1.87 9.96 47.23
N PRO A 166 1.48 9.92 48.53
CA PRO A 166 2.38 9.43 49.58
C PRO A 166 2.77 7.95 49.43
N TYR A 167 1.99 7.16 48.70
CA TYR A 167 2.22 5.72 48.48
C TYR A 167 2.93 5.44 47.15
N LEU A 168 3.09 6.44 46.29
CA LEU A 168 3.74 6.36 44.98
C LEU A 168 4.87 7.39 44.85
N SER A 169 5.62 7.61 45.93
CA SER A 169 6.66 8.64 46.01
C SER A 169 7.91 8.33 45.17
N TYR A 170 8.18 7.04 44.89
CA TYR A 170 9.35 6.59 44.14
C TYR A 170 8.96 5.62 43.02
N ILE A 171 8.39 6.16 41.94
CA ILE A 171 7.94 5.34 40.81
C ILE A 171 9.15 4.95 39.96
N PRO A 172 9.42 3.64 39.79
CA PRO A 172 10.55 3.19 38.99
C PRO A 172 10.29 3.49 37.51
N ARG A 173 11.33 3.92 36.81
CA ARG A 173 11.28 4.27 35.38
C ARG A 173 12.46 3.62 34.66
N CYS A 174 12.21 3.09 33.48
CA CYS A 174 13.27 2.57 32.64
C CYS A 174 13.95 3.73 31.90
N MET A 175 15.24 3.92 32.16
CA MET A 175 16.06 4.96 31.52
C MET A 175 16.75 4.48 30.23
N TRP A 176 16.62 3.20 29.89
CA TRP A 176 17.15 2.65 28.63
C TRP A 176 16.18 2.92 27.49
N TYR A 177 16.71 3.20 26.30
CA TYR A 177 15.95 3.60 25.10
C TYR A 177 15.13 4.88 25.30
N ALA A 178 15.79 6.03 25.12
CA ALA A 178 15.17 7.34 24.94
C ALA A 178 14.84 7.62 23.46
N GLU A 179 14.58 6.57 22.68
CA GLU A 179 14.28 6.72 21.27
C GLU A 179 12.82 7.12 21.09
N ASP A 180 12.57 7.89 20.02
CA ASP A 180 11.22 8.21 19.59
C ASP A 180 10.45 6.89 19.41
N ARG A 181 9.22 6.85 19.93
CA ARG A 181 8.31 5.71 19.80
C ARG A 181 8.20 5.22 18.34
N GLN A 182 8.39 6.12 17.38
CA GLN A 182 8.43 5.80 15.95
C GLN A 182 9.61 4.91 15.56
N ILE A 183 10.81 5.18 16.08
CA ILE A 183 12.01 4.38 15.80
C ILE A 183 11.81 2.96 16.33
N ILE A 184 11.21 2.82 17.53
CA ILE A 184 10.85 1.51 18.10
C ILE A 184 9.90 0.76 17.17
N ILE A 185 8.87 1.41 16.62
CA ILE A 185 7.92 0.77 15.71
C ILE A 185 8.59 0.36 14.39
N GLU A 186 9.43 1.22 13.82
CA GLU A 186 10.17 0.93 12.58
C GLU A 186 11.10 -0.27 12.75
N ASP A 187 11.87 -0.30 13.84
CA ASP A 187 12.78 -1.40 14.16
C ASP A 187 12.04 -2.72 14.39
N LEU A 188 10.94 -2.68 15.15
CA LEU A 188 10.10 -3.86 15.38
C LEU A 188 9.45 -4.35 14.08
N THR A 189 9.06 -3.44 13.19
CA THR A 189 8.48 -3.79 11.87
C THR A 189 9.53 -4.42 10.96
N ASN A 190 10.74 -3.89 10.94
CA ASN A 190 11.87 -4.48 10.21
C ASN A 190 12.21 -5.88 10.76
N ARG A 191 12.23 -6.04 12.10
CA ARG A 191 12.41 -7.34 12.75
C ARG A 191 11.30 -8.33 12.37
N LEU A 192 10.04 -7.89 12.31
CA LEU A 192 8.92 -8.72 11.87
C LEU A 192 9.04 -9.16 10.40
N ARG A 193 9.55 -8.29 9.51
CA ARG A 193 9.79 -8.64 8.11
C ARG A 193 10.90 -9.68 7.95
N GLN A 194 11.91 -9.61 8.79
CA GLN A 194 13.07 -10.53 8.79
C GLN A 194 12.81 -11.81 9.60
N ALA A 195 11.79 -11.84 10.47
CA ALA A 195 11.50 -12.96 11.35
C ALA A 195 11.06 -14.21 10.57
N GLY A 196 11.76 -15.32 10.83
CA GLY A 196 11.37 -16.66 10.40
C GLY A 196 10.11 -17.15 11.11
N THR A 197 9.60 -18.31 10.70
CA THR A 197 8.30 -18.85 11.16
C THR A 197 8.17 -19.01 12.68
N VAL A 198 9.28 -19.29 13.38
CA VAL A 198 9.31 -19.52 14.83
C VAL A 198 9.28 -18.21 15.63
N GLU A 199 9.94 -17.16 15.15
CA GLU A 199 10.08 -15.86 15.83
C GLU A 199 8.95 -14.89 15.46
N ARG A 200 8.24 -15.16 14.36
CA ARG A 200 7.17 -14.33 13.82
C ARG A 200 6.05 -14.00 14.82
N PRO A 201 5.58 -14.91 15.69
CA PRO A 201 4.58 -14.60 16.72
C PRO A 201 5.05 -13.56 17.74
N GLU A 202 6.31 -13.65 18.18
CA GLU A 202 6.93 -12.73 19.15
C GLU A 202 7.11 -11.35 18.52
N ALA A 203 7.66 -11.30 17.31
CA ALA A 203 7.85 -10.04 16.58
C ALA A 203 6.52 -9.34 16.33
N LEU A 204 5.47 -10.09 15.98
CA LEU A 204 4.13 -9.56 15.76
C LEU A 204 3.52 -9.01 17.06
N ALA A 205 3.62 -9.78 18.16
CA ALA A 205 3.15 -9.34 19.46
C ALA A 205 3.86 -8.06 19.93
N SER A 206 5.16 -7.96 19.64
CA SER A 206 6.00 -6.81 19.97
C SER A 206 5.54 -5.54 19.24
N VAL A 207 5.24 -5.62 17.93
CA VAL A 207 4.74 -4.47 17.17
C VAL A 207 3.39 -4.00 17.70
N PHE A 208 2.42 -4.91 17.90
CA PHE A 208 1.08 -4.56 18.38
C PHE A 208 1.08 -3.91 19.76
N LEU A 209 2.03 -4.24 20.63
CA LEU A 209 2.21 -3.59 21.92
C LEU A 209 2.88 -2.21 21.82
N ALA A 210 3.60 -1.91 20.74
CA ALA A 210 4.21 -0.60 20.54
C ALA A 210 3.29 0.40 19.83
N LEU A 211 2.26 -0.07 19.10
CA LEU A 211 1.38 0.76 18.26
C LEU A 211 0.58 1.84 19.04
N PRO A 212 0.46 3.08 18.51
CA PRO A 212 -0.22 4.21 19.15
C PRO A 212 -1.70 4.01 19.34
N ASP A 213 -2.39 3.60 18.27
CA ASP A 213 -3.83 3.53 18.22
C ASP A 213 -4.24 2.08 18.08
N VAL A 214 -4.78 1.56 19.19
CA VAL A 214 -5.43 0.27 19.25
C VAL A 214 -6.92 0.55 19.10
N PRO A 215 -7.58 0.12 18.01
CA PRO A 215 -9.00 0.41 17.81
C PRO A 215 -9.80 -0.05 19.03
N GLU A 216 -10.61 0.86 19.59
CA GLU A 216 -11.34 0.59 20.85
C GLU A 216 -12.33 -0.59 20.71
N GLU A 217 -12.81 -0.86 19.48
CA GLU A 217 -14.03 -1.66 19.25
C GLU A 217 -13.95 -2.75 18.17
N THR A 218 -12.79 -3.30 17.82
CA THR A 218 -12.76 -4.51 16.97
C THR A 218 -12.40 -5.75 17.80
N PRO A 219 -13.39 -6.56 18.27
CA PRO A 219 -13.15 -7.69 19.17
C PRO A 219 -12.26 -8.78 18.55
N GLU A 220 -12.29 -8.91 17.22
CA GLU A 220 -11.72 -10.05 16.51
C GLU A 220 -10.19 -10.08 16.52
N TRP A 221 -9.54 -8.93 16.33
CA TRP A 221 -8.06 -8.87 16.34
C TRP A 221 -7.50 -9.00 17.75
N VAL A 222 -8.19 -8.53 18.79
CA VAL A 222 -7.75 -8.78 20.18
C VAL A 222 -7.82 -10.26 20.49
N ASN A 223 -8.90 -10.93 20.09
CA ASN A 223 -9.03 -12.37 20.29
C ASN A 223 -7.97 -13.14 19.47
N ALA A 224 -7.62 -12.66 18.28
CA ALA A 224 -6.51 -13.21 17.49
C ALA A 224 -5.15 -12.98 18.16
N PHE A 225 -4.92 -11.78 18.72
CA PHE A 225 -3.73 -11.44 19.49
C PHE A 225 -3.58 -12.35 20.71
N ASP A 226 -4.64 -12.53 21.50
CA ASP A 226 -4.65 -13.41 22.67
C ASP A 226 -4.27 -14.84 22.29
N ARG A 227 -4.83 -15.35 21.19
CA ARG A 227 -4.46 -16.65 20.64
C ARG A 227 -3.01 -16.69 20.21
N VAL A 228 -2.48 -15.66 19.55
CA VAL A 228 -1.06 -15.60 19.16
C VAL A 228 -0.13 -15.56 20.37
N SER A 229 -0.45 -14.81 21.41
CA SER A 229 0.36 -14.74 22.63
C SER A 229 0.40 -16.05 23.40
N VAL A 230 -0.64 -16.88 23.33
CA VAL A 230 -0.75 -18.15 24.10
C VAL A 230 -0.46 -19.40 23.23
N SER A 231 -1.02 -19.49 22.03
CA SER A 231 -0.91 -20.62 21.10
C SER A 231 -1.06 -20.16 19.63
N PRO A 232 0.04 -19.78 18.95
CA PRO A 232 -0.02 -19.11 17.66
C PRO A 232 -0.51 -20.06 16.58
N ARG A 233 -1.53 -19.61 15.82
CA ARG A 233 -2.02 -20.30 14.62
C ARG A 233 -1.71 -19.46 13.39
N GLN A 234 -1.39 -20.11 12.28
CA GLN A 234 -1.01 -19.43 11.04
C GLN A 234 -2.11 -18.48 10.52
N ARG A 235 -3.39 -18.85 10.72
CA ARG A 235 -4.56 -18.01 10.39
C ARG A 235 -4.61 -16.73 11.22
N ASP A 236 -4.32 -16.81 12.52
CA ASP A 236 -4.36 -15.64 13.42
C ASP A 236 -3.18 -14.70 13.13
N ILE A 237 -2.02 -15.24 12.79
CA ILE A 237 -0.84 -14.47 12.35
C ILE A 237 -1.16 -13.72 11.05
N ALA A 238 -1.75 -14.39 10.05
CA ALA A 238 -2.13 -13.75 8.78
C ALA A 238 -3.17 -12.64 8.97
N TYR A 239 -4.15 -12.86 9.84
CA TYR A 239 -5.18 -11.88 10.17
C TYR A 239 -4.59 -10.62 10.84
N LEU A 240 -3.70 -10.81 11.80
CA LEU A 240 -3.01 -9.71 12.48
C LEU A 240 -2.06 -8.95 11.55
N LEU A 241 -1.38 -9.62 10.61
CA LEU A 241 -0.56 -8.96 9.59
C LEU A 241 -1.39 -8.05 8.68
N ASN A 242 -2.54 -8.53 8.20
CA ASN A 242 -3.46 -7.72 7.41
C ASN A 242 -4.03 -6.55 8.23
N THR A 243 -4.38 -6.80 9.51
CA THR A 243 -4.82 -5.73 10.42
C THR A 243 -3.73 -4.65 10.60
N LEU A 244 -2.46 -5.05 10.67
CA LEU A 244 -1.32 -4.17 10.84
C LEU A 244 -1.03 -3.34 9.58
N GLU A 245 -1.18 -3.91 8.38
CA GLU A 245 -1.11 -3.17 7.11
C GLU A 245 -2.14 -2.04 7.03
N ASN A 246 -3.33 -2.24 7.62
CA ASN A 246 -4.38 -1.23 7.69
C ASN A 246 -4.23 -0.24 8.86
N ALA A 247 -3.46 -0.59 9.91
CA ALA A 247 -3.34 0.18 11.15
C ALA A 247 -2.08 1.04 11.25
N LEU A 248 -1.08 0.84 10.38
CA LEU A 248 0.14 1.64 10.38
C LEU A 248 -0.15 3.06 9.86
N PRO A 249 0.12 4.11 10.65
CA PRO A 249 0.00 5.49 10.19
C PRO A 249 0.98 5.74 9.04
N VAL A 250 0.52 6.47 8.02
CA VAL A 250 1.39 6.95 6.95
C VAL A 250 2.15 8.17 7.48
N THR A 251 3.48 8.06 7.56
CA THR A 251 4.32 9.18 8.00
C THR A 251 4.49 10.17 6.84
N LEU A 252 3.99 11.40 6.99
CA LEU A 252 4.29 12.47 6.03
C LEU A 252 5.58 13.16 6.45
N ARG A 253 6.66 12.86 5.73
CA ARG A 253 7.92 13.60 5.82
C ARG A 253 7.89 14.82 4.92
N ARG A 254 8.03 16.02 5.49
CA ARG A 254 8.27 17.24 4.72
C ARG A 254 9.73 17.20 4.23
N THR A 255 9.95 17.23 2.91
CA THR A 255 11.28 17.35 2.33
C THR A 255 11.72 18.82 2.32
N GLY A 256 12.36 19.22 3.41
CA GLY A 256 13.00 20.52 3.64
C GLY A 256 13.54 20.56 5.07
N ASP A 257 14.77 21.04 5.26
CA ASP A 257 15.43 21.08 6.56
C ASP A 257 14.55 21.82 7.60
N GLU A 258 14.43 21.19 8.78
CA GLU A 258 13.70 21.64 9.97
C GLU A 258 12.15 21.59 9.93
N GLY A 259 11.57 20.48 9.49
CA GLY A 259 10.15 20.19 9.68
C GLY A 259 9.90 18.93 10.53
N ALA A 260 9.13 19.05 11.62
CA ALA A 260 8.68 17.90 12.41
C ALA A 260 7.81 16.93 11.57
N ASN A 261 7.97 15.63 11.81
CA ASN A 261 7.15 14.59 11.18
C ASN A 261 5.67 14.77 11.58
N LEU A 262 4.76 14.71 10.60
CA LEU A 262 3.32 14.71 10.88
C LEU A 262 2.75 13.31 10.69
N ASN A 263 2.14 12.78 11.74
CA ASN A 263 1.44 11.50 11.69
C ASN A 263 0.04 11.71 11.16
N VAL A 264 -0.31 11.00 10.10
CA VAL A 264 -1.64 11.07 9.49
C VAL A 264 -2.21 9.66 9.37
N VAL A 265 -3.48 9.54 9.72
CA VAL A 265 -4.28 8.32 9.52
C VAL A 265 -5.26 8.61 8.39
N VAL A 266 -5.29 7.73 7.39
CA VAL A 266 -6.26 7.85 6.29
C VAL A 266 -7.59 7.29 6.79
N ARG A 267 -8.61 8.14 6.94
CA ARG A 267 -9.97 7.76 7.32
C ARG A 267 -10.96 8.23 6.24
N PRO A 268 -11.13 7.48 5.15
CA PRO A 268 -11.93 7.91 4.00
C PRO A 268 -13.41 8.15 4.33
N GLU A 269 -13.93 7.40 5.32
CA GLU A 269 -15.34 7.38 5.72
C GLU A 269 -15.64 8.23 6.97
N ASP A 270 -14.64 8.93 7.53
CA ASP A 270 -14.82 9.78 8.71
C ASP A 270 -15.19 11.21 8.25
N PRO A 271 -16.43 11.69 8.48
CA PRO A 271 -16.88 13.00 8.02
C PRO A 271 -16.14 14.17 8.68
N ASP A 272 -15.47 13.93 9.81
CA ASP A 272 -14.66 14.91 10.53
C ASP A 272 -13.16 14.83 10.16
N ALA A 273 -12.76 13.88 9.30
CA ALA A 273 -11.39 13.80 8.82
C ALA A 273 -11.06 14.95 7.87
N LEU A 274 -9.86 15.51 8.02
CA LEU A 274 -9.32 16.43 7.01
C LEU A 274 -9.27 15.68 5.67
N PRO A 275 -9.91 16.19 4.60
CA PRO A 275 -9.92 15.56 3.29
C PRO A 275 -8.55 15.75 2.64
N ILE A 276 -7.56 15.00 3.10
CA ILE A 276 -6.22 14.96 2.51
C ILE A 276 -6.20 13.75 1.60
N ALA A 277 -6.54 13.97 0.32
CA ALA A 277 -6.32 12.94 -0.66
C ALA A 277 -4.79 12.78 -0.86
N PRO A 278 -4.20 11.59 -0.66
CA PRO A 278 -2.74 11.39 -0.74
C PRO A 278 -2.13 11.87 -2.06
N GLN A 279 -2.91 11.90 -3.15
CA GLN A 279 -2.50 12.48 -4.42
C GLN A 279 -2.06 13.95 -4.34
N TYR A 280 -2.62 14.75 -3.42
CA TYR A 280 -2.26 16.16 -3.22
C TYR A 280 -0.95 16.36 -2.44
N LEU A 281 -0.43 15.30 -1.82
CA LEU A 281 0.82 15.33 -1.06
C LEU A 281 2.03 14.93 -1.90
N ARG A 282 1.79 14.25 -3.03
CA ARG A 282 2.83 13.85 -3.97
C ARG A 282 3.11 15.01 -4.92
N ARG A 283 4.37 15.46 -4.98
CA ARG A 283 4.81 16.45 -5.98
C ARG A 283 4.91 15.86 -7.39
N GLN A 284 5.06 14.54 -7.50
CA GLN A 284 5.19 13.81 -8.75
C GLN A 284 4.65 12.38 -8.59
N PHE A 285 3.98 11.88 -9.61
CA PHE A 285 3.60 10.47 -9.72
C PHE A 285 4.66 9.74 -10.53
N ASN A 286 5.13 8.59 -10.02
CA ASN A 286 6.18 7.78 -10.64
C ASN A 286 5.69 6.40 -11.09
N GLN A 287 4.45 6.04 -10.76
CA GLN A 287 3.84 4.76 -11.14
C GLN A 287 2.75 5.01 -12.19
N ILE A 288 2.63 4.08 -13.14
CA ILE A 288 1.65 4.15 -14.24
C ILE A 288 0.20 4.35 -13.72
N PRO A 289 -0.30 3.60 -12.72
CA PRO A 289 -1.65 3.82 -12.20
C PRO A 289 -1.87 5.24 -11.68
N ASP A 290 -0.93 5.75 -10.90
CA ASP A 290 -1.06 7.06 -10.28
C ASP A 290 -1.05 8.19 -11.32
N GLN A 291 -0.14 8.11 -12.30
CA GLN A 291 -0.07 9.06 -13.41
C GLN A 291 -1.36 9.01 -14.24
N TYR A 292 -1.81 7.80 -14.60
CA TYR A 292 -3.02 7.61 -15.37
C TYR A 292 -4.26 8.18 -14.68
N HIS A 293 -4.46 7.89 -13.39
CA HIS A 293 -5.60 8.42 -12.64
C HIS A 293 -5.55 9.94 -12.46
N ALA A 294 -4.36 10.52 -12.30
CA ALA A 294 -4.20 11.97 -12.27
C ALA A 294 -4.58 12.61 -13.62
N ASP A 295 -4.11 12.05 -14.73
CA ASP A 295 -4.42 12.53 -16.07
C ASP A 295 -5.92 12.40 -16.39
N VAL A 296 -6.54 11.29 -16.00
CA VAL A 296 -8.00 11.09 -16.09
C VAL A 296 -8.75 12.16 -15.29
N GLY A 297 -8.30 12.47 -14.07
CA GLY A 297 -8.89 13.51 -13.23
C GLY A 297 -8.81 14.90 -13.88
N ASN A 298 -7.63 15.27 -14.37
CA ASN A 298 -7.41 16.55 -15.06
C ASN A 298 -8.27 16.66 -16.33
N ALA A 299 -8.27 15.61 -17.16
CA ALA A 299 -9.02 15.56 -18.40
C ALA A 299 -10.51 15.73 -18.16
N ASN A 300 -11.08 14.97 -17.22
CA ASN A 300 -12.51 15.07 -16.90
C ASN A 300 -12.86 16.43 -16.29
N GLY A 301 -12.04 16.95 -15.37
CA GLY A 301 -12.31 18.24 -14.71
C GLY A 301 -12.26 19.44 -15.64
N ARG A 302 -11.44 19.39 -16.70
CA ARG A 302 -11.26 20.50 -17.65
C ARG A 302 -12.13 20.41 -18.91
N LEU A 303 -12.72 19.24 -19.18
CA LEU A 303 -13.60 19.05 -20.34
C LEU A 303 -14.85 19.93 -20.26
N ASP A 304 -15.40 20.14 -19.06
CA ASP A 304 -16.56 21.01 -18.86
C ASP A 304 -16.25 22.48 -19.17
N ASP A 305 -15.00 22.89 -18.96
CA ASP A 305 -14.48 24.22 -19.32
C ASP A 305 -14.07 24.32 -20.81
N GLY A 306 -14.28 23.26 -21.60
CA GLY A 306 -13.97 23.21 -23.03
C GLY A 306 -12.49 22.96 -23.35
N TYR A 307 -11.69 22.51 -22.38
CA TYR A 307 -10.28 22.18 -22.58
C TYR A 307 -10.07 20.66 -22.69
N ILE A 308 -9.24 20.25 -23.66
CA ILE A 308 -8.82 18.86 -23.83
C ILE A 308 -7.43 18.72 -23.20
N ASP A 309 -7.39 18.34 -21.93
CA ASP A 309 -6.16 18.15 -21.17
C ASP A 309 -5.93 16.67 -20.88
N VAL A 310 -5.33 15.97 -21.85
CA VAL A 310 -5.13 14.51 -21.81
C VAL A 310 -3.66 14.15 -21.61
N SER A 311 -3.41 12.91 -21.20
CA SER A 311 -2.08 12.37 -20.97
C SER A 311 -1.15 12.49 -22.20
N PRO A 312 0.18 12.47 -22.01
CA PRO A 312 1.12 12.37 -23.12
C PRO A 312 0.91 11.09 -23.94
N PRO A 313 1.01 11.14 -25.28
CA PRO A 313 0.84 9.95 -26.13
C PRO A 313 1.80 8.81 -25.82
N GLU A 314 2.99 9.12 -25.33
CA GLU A 314 4.01 8.16 -24.91
C GLU A 314 3.49 7.26 -23.78
N ALA A 315 2.80 7.84 -22.80
CA ALA A 315 2.22 7.10 -21.67
C ALA A 315 1.20 6.06 -22.14
N VAL A 316 0.38 6.41 -23.14
CA VAL A 316 -0.60 5.46 -23.72
C VAL A 316 0.09 4.29 -24.43
N ARG A 317 1.18 4.56 -25.14
CA ARG A 317 1.95 3.51 -25.82
C ARG A 317 2.64 2.57 -24.82
N GLU A 318 3.14 3.10 -23.71
CA GLU A 318 3.72 2.31 -22.63
C GLU A 318 2.67 1.40 -21.97
N ILE A 319 1.48 1.93 -21.68
CA ILE A 319 0.36 1.12 -21.17
C ILE A 319 0.01 0.00 -22.17
N PHE A 320 -0.03 0.31 -23.46
CA PHE A 320 -0.33 -0.69 -24.49
C PHE A 320 0.73 -1.80 -24.56
N ALA A 321 2.02 -1.44 -24.52
CA ALA A 321 3.12 -2.41 -24.56
C ALA A 321 3.23 -3.25 -23.28
N LEU A 322 2.93 -2.68 -22.11
CA LEU A 322 2.87 -3.42 -20.85
C LEU A 322 1.67 -4.39 -20.80
N GLY A 323 0.58 -4.01 -21.46
CA GLY A 323 -0.73 -4.67 -21.38
C GLY A 323 -1.59 -4.02 -20.29
N ILE A 324 -2.84 -3.73 -20.63
CA ILE A 324 -3.76 -3.01 -19.76
C ILE A 324 -4.03 -3.75 -18.43
N GLU A 325 -4.04 -5.08 -18.44
CA GLU A 325 -4.18 -5.92 -17.26
C GLU A 325 -2.98 -5.81 -16.30
N ARG A 326 -1.77 -5.62 -16.85
CA ARG A 326 -0.53 -5.52 -16.06
C ARG A 326 -0.22 -4.08 -15.64
N SER A 327 -0.87 -3.10 -16.25
CA SER A 327 -0.66 -1.68 -15.97
C SER A 327 -1.21 -1.22 -14.62
N GLY A 328 -2.11 -1.99 -14.00
CA GLY A 328 -2.72 -1.67 -12.71
C GLY A 328 -3.80 -0.59 -12.77
N ILE A 329 -4.26 -0.18 -13.96
CA ILE A 329 -5.27 0.88 -14.13
C ILE A 329 -6.73 0.38 -14.14
N LEU A 330 -6.92 -0.95 -14.18
CA LEU A 330 -8.24 -1.56 -14.22
C LEU A 330 -8.88 -1.57 -12.83
N ASN A 331 -10.21 -1.40 -12.79
CA ASN A 331 -10.98 -1.52 -11.54
C ASN A 331 -11.15 -2.99 -11.13
N GLU A 332 -11.76 -3.24 -9.96
CA GLU A 332 -12.06 -4.59 -9.44
C GLU A 332 -12.86 -5.47 -10.42
N SER A 333 -13.67 -4.86 -11.28
CA SER A 333 -14.44 -5.52 -12.34
C SER A 333 -13.63 -5.86 -13.59
N ASN A 334 -12.30 -5.67 -13.55
CA ASN A 334 -11.38 -5.87 -14.67
C ASN A 334 -11.78 -5.07 -15.93
N SER A 335 -12.41 -3.91 -15.74
CA SER A 335 -12.89 -3.01 -16.79
C SER A 335 -12.68 -1.54 -16.41
N LEU A 336 -12.68 -0.68 -17.42
CA LEU A 336 -12.68 0.77 -17.30
C LEU A 336 -14.10 1.30 -17.55
N ASN A 337 -14.47 2.38 -16.87
CA ASN A 337 -15.65 3.14 -17.25
C ASN A 337 -15.31 4.15 -18.37
N ALA A 338 -16.33 4.73 -18.99
CA ALA A 338 -16.16 5.67 -20.09
C ALA A 338 -15.30 6.90 -19.72
N HIS A 339 -15.43 7.41 -18.49
CA HIS A 339 -14.65 8.54 -17.96
C HIS A 339 -13.17 8.22 -17.78
N GLN A 340 -12.85 6.96 -17.54
CA GLN A 340 -11.48 6.47 -17.43
C GLN A 340 -10.88 6.21 -18.81
N SER A 341 -11.65 5.73 -19.80
CA SER A 341 -11.11 5.33 -21.11
C SER A 341 -10.87 6.48 -22.09
N TRP A 342 -11.76 7.47 -22.12
CA TRP A 342 -11.70 8.52 -23.15
C TRP A 342 -10.39 9.32 -23.18
N PRO A 343 -9.72 9.66 -22.04
CA PRO A 343 -8.50 10.47 -22.07
C PRO A 343 -7.37 9.76 -22.81
N GLY A 344 -7.18 8.46 -22.56
CA GLY A 344 -6.19 7.63 -23.24
C GLY A 344 -6.49 7.49 -24.74
N ILE A 345 -7.76 7.30 -25.11
CA ILE A 345 -8.18 7.26 -26.52
C ILE A 345 -7.85 8.58 -27.22
N VAL A 346 -8.25 9.71 -26.63
CA VAL A 346 -8.06 11.04 -27.22
C VAL A 346 -6.58 11.42 -27.29
N SER A 347 -5.78 11.04 -26.30
CA SER A 347 -4.31 11.19 -26.35
C SER A 347 -3.72 10.49 -27.58
N SER A 348 -4.12 9.24 -27.85
CA SER A 348 -3.71 8.50 -29.04
C SER A 348 -4.22 9.09 -30.36
N LEU A 349 -5.40 9.71 -30.37
CA LEU A 349 -5.96 10.34 -31.57
C LEU A 349 -5.38 11.74 -31.84
N SER A 350 -4.90 12.45 -30.82
CA SER A 350 -4.47 13.86 -30.92
C SER A 350 -3.05 14.05 -31.46
N ILE A 351 -2.35 12.96 -31.77
CA ILE A 351 -0.94 12.96 -32.23
C ILE A 351 -0.81 13.54 -33.64
N GLN A 352 0.24 14.33 -33.89
CA GLN A 352 0.59 14.74 -35.24
C GLN A 352 1.11 13.53 -36.07
N GLY A 353 0.55 13.33 -37.27
CA GLY A 353 0.90 12.18 -38.14
C GLY A 353 0.04 10.96 -37.85
N THR A 354 0.62 9.76 -37.70
CA THR A 354 -0.14 8.53 -37.45
C THR A 354 -0.72 8.49 -36.03
N SER A 355 -2.01 8.16 -35.90
CA SER A 355 -2.65 7.94 -34.59
C SER A 355 -2.04 6.75 -33.84
N GLY A 356 -2.03 6.82 -32.51
CA GLY A 356 -1.55 5.73 -31.65
C GLY A 356 -2.58 4.61 -31.47
N PRO A 357 -2.26 3.61 -30.63
CA PRO A 357 -3.19 2.54 -30.25
C PRO A 357 -4.26 3.08 -29.28
N TYR A 358 -5.51 2.68 -29.48
CA TYR A 358 -6.64 3.10 -28.65
C TYR A 358 -7.76 2.04 -28.53
N TRP A 359 -7.78 1.01 -29.38
CA TRP A 359 -8.80 -0.05 -29.37
C TRP A 359 -8.74 -0.90 -28.10
N PHE A 360 -7.55 -1.14 -27.56
CA PHE A 360 -7.41 -1.84 -26.28
C PHE A 360 -8.16 -1.16 -25.12
N PHE A 361 -8.23 0.19 -25.11
CA PHE A 361 -9.07 0.92 -24.15
C PHE A 361 -10.56 0.69 -24.42
N ILE A 362 -10.97 0.77 -25.70
CA ILE A 362 -12.37 0.54 -26.10
C ILE A 362 -12.83 -0.85 -25.68
N ARG A 363 -12.05 -1.89 -25.95
CA ARG A 363 -12.38 -3.28 -25.58
C ARG A 363 -12.46 -3.54 -24.08
N LYS A 364 -11.79 -2.73 -23.26
CA LYS A 364 -11.86 -2.80 -21.80
C LYS A 364 -12.88 -1.83 -21.20
N THR A 365 -13.65 -1.11 -22.02
CA THR A 365 -14.66 -0.18 -21.52
C THR A 365 -16.00 -0.89 -21.30
N SER A 366 -16.58 -0.71 -20.12
CA SER A 366 -17.84 -1.36 -19.74
C SER A 366 -19.09 -0.75 -20.42
N ASP A 367 -19.11 0.56 -20.66
CA ASP A 367 -20.20 1.27 -21.32
C ASP A 367 -19.70 2.03 -22.57
N LEU A 368 -19.88 1.41 -23.74
CA LEU A 368 -19.52 2.00 -25.03
C LEU A 368 -20.48 3.13 -25.46
N GLY A 369 -21.73 3.12 -24.99
CA GLY A 369 -22.70 4.16 -25.29
C GLY A 369 -22.31 5.48 -24.62
N GLN A 370 -21.94 5.40 -23.34
CA GLN A 370 -21.40 6.55 -22.60
C GLN A 370 -20.07 7.02 -23.19
N LEU A 371 -19.16 6.11 -23.55
CA LEU A 371 -17.88 6.45 -24.18
C LEU A 371 -18.09 7.23 -25.49
N LYS A 372 -19.00 6.75 -26.35
CA LYS A 372 -19.37 7.44 -27.59
C LYS A 372 -19.85 8.86 -27.33
N ALA A 373 -20.74 9.06 -26.36
CA ALA A 373 -21.27 10.39 -26.03
C ALA A 373 -20.16 11.35 -25.56
N ILE A 374 -19.23 10.87 -24.73
CA ILE A 374 -18.08 11.67 -24.28
C ILE A 374 -17.17 12.03 -25.47
N LEU A 375 -16.85 11.06 -26.34
CA LEU A 375 -16.01 11.31 -27.52
C LEU A 375 -16.65 12.32 -28.49
N GLN A 376 -17.98 12.26 -28.69
CA GLN A 376 -18.71 13.26 -29.48
C GLN A 376 -18.52 14.67 -28.91
N ARG A 377 -18.69 14.82 -27.58
CA ARG A 377 -18.48 16.08 -26.87
C ARG A 377 -17.04 16.58 -27.00
N VAL A 378 -16.04 15.71 -26.82
CA VAL A 378 -14.62 16.07 -27.01
C VAL A 378 -14.37 16.56 -28.44
N GLY A 379 -15.02 15.95 -29.44
CA GLY A 379 -14.93 16.36 -30.84
C GLY A 379 -15.49 17.75 -31.16
N GLU A 380 -16.26 18.37 -30.26
CA GLU A 380 -16.72 19.76 -30.38
C GLU A 380 -15.63 20.77 -30.03
N PHE A 381 -14.79 20.43 -29.04
CA PHE A 381 -13.69 21.27 -28.58
C PHE A 381 -12.37 21.00 -29.32
N GLY A 382 -12.27 19.87 -30.02
CA GLY A 382 -11.09 19.47 -30.78
C GLY A 382 -10.92 20.19 -32.12
N GLY A 383 -9.67 20.30 -32.59
CA GLY A 383 -9.36 20.76 -33.94
C GLY A 383 -9.88 19.81 -35.03
N ARG A 384 -9.90 20.28 -36.30
CA ARG A 384 -10.46 19.52 -37.44
C ARG A 384 -9.92 18.09 -37.55
N THR A 385 -8.62 17.90 -37.37
CA THR A 385 -7.97 16.57 -37.46
C THR A 385 -8.47 15.62 -36.38
N LEU A 386 -8.53 16.08 -35.13
CA LEU A 386 -9.02 15.28 -34.01
C LEU A 386 -10.50 14.93 -34.19
N LYS A 387 -11.31 15.90 -34.64
CA LYS A 387 -12.74 15.68 -34.92
C LYS A 387 -12.97 14.60 -35.98
N THR A 388 -12.17 14.58 -37.06
CA THR A 388 -12.26 13.52 -38.08
C THR A 388 -11.91 12.16 -37.51
N ARG A 389 -10.85 12.07 -36.70
CA ARG A 389 -10.41 10.81 -36.08
C ARG A 389 -11.39 10.28 -35.04
N ILE A 390 -12.02 11.18 -34.29
CA ILE A 390 -13.09 10.84 -33.36
C ILE A 390 -14.28 10.24 -34.12
N ARG A 391 -14.61 10.76 -35.31
CA ARG A 391 -15.67 10.17 -36.15
C ARG A 391 -15.32 8.76 -36.63
N GLU A 392 -14.09 8.53 -37.08
CA GLU A 392 -13.57 7.20 -37.42
C GLU A 392 -13.66 6.23 -36.23
N CYS A 393 -13.23 6.69 -35.05
CA CYS A 393 -13.29 5.92 -33.80
C CYS A 393 -14.75 5.58 -33.41
N ILE A 394 -15.66 6.56 -33.45
CA ILE A 394 -17.09 6.36 -33.16
C ILE A 394 -17.70 5.35 -34.13
N TYR A 395 -17.37 5.41 -35.42
CA TYR A 395 -17.84 4.45 -36.42
C TYR A 395 -17.42 3.01 -36.07
N GLY A 396 -16.18 2.82 -35.63
CA GLY A 396 -15.75 1.49 -35.17
C GLY A 396 -16.37 1.07 -33.83
N ILE A 397 -16.64 1.99 -32.90
CA ILE A 397 -17.41 1.70 -31.67
C ILE A 397 -18.83 1.22 -32.03
N GLU A 398 -19.52 1.91 -32.94
CA GLU A 398 -20.85 1.51 -33.43
C GLU A 398 -20.80 0.13 -34.08
N THR A 399 -19.78 -0.15 -34.89
CA THR A 399 -19.58 -1.46 -35.50
C THR A 399 -19.43 -2.57 -34.44
N ILE A 400 -18.68 -2.31 -33.36
CA ILE A 400 -18.54 -3.25 -32.23
C ILE A 400 -19.87 -3.42 -31.48
N MET A 401 -20.57 -2.32 -31.17
CA MET A 401 -21.85 -2.36 -30.46
C MET A 401 -22.94 -3.12 -31.23
N ASP A 402 -22.96 -2.95 -32.56
CA ASP A 402 -23.92 -3.61 -33.45
C ASP A 402 -23.52 -5.06 -33.81
N ASN A 403 -22.36 -5.54 -33.33
CA ASN A 403 -21.75 -6.81 -33.75
C ASN A 403 -21.64 -6.94 -35.29
N ARG A 404 -21.32 -5.84 -35.97
CA ARG A 404 -21.11 -5.80 -37.43
C ARG A 404 -19.66 -6.11 -37.77
N HIS A 405 -19.44 -6.56 -39.00
CA HIS A 405 -18.10 -6.81 -39.55
C HIS A 405 -17.74 -5.72 -40.57
N LEU A 406 -16.48 -5.29 -40.55
CA LEU A 406 -15.92 -4.39 -41.55
C LEU A 406 -15.60 -5.17 -42.82
N GLN A 407 -15.88 -4.55 -43.97
CA GLN A 407 -15.43 -5.04 -45.27
C GLN A 407 -13.99 -4.57 -45.52
N LYS A 408 -13.21 -5.32 -46.31
CA LYS A 408 -11.84 -4.90 -46.68
C LYS A 408 -11.77 -3.53 -47.36
N SER A 409 -12.83 -3.13 -48.07
CA SER A 409 -12.94 -1.84 -48.75
C SER A 409 -13.69 -0.77 -47.94
N ASP A 410 -13.72 -0.89 -46.60
CA ASP A 410 -14.42 0.07 -45.75
C ASP A 410 -13.84 1.49 -45.90
N ASP A 411 -14.70 2.49 -46.08
CA ASP A 411 -14.29 3.87 -46.36
C ASP A 411 -13.51 4.53 -45.22
N MET A 412 -13.68 4.07 -43.97
CA MET A 412 -13.04 4.64 -42.79
C MET A 412 -11.74 3.91 -42.43
N PHE A 413 -11.66 2.60 -42.67
CA PHE A 413 -10.51 1.77 -42.29
C PHE A 413 -9.74 1.14 -43.47
N GLY A 414 -10.14 1.37 -44.72
CA GLY A 414 -9.58 0.71 -45.90
C GLY A 414 -8.06 0.87 -46.05
N ASP A 415 -7.51 2.05 -45.75
CA ASP A 415 -6.06 2.28 -45.76
C ASP A 415 -5.34 1.40 -44.72
N LEU A 416 -5.89 1.29 -43.52
CA LEU A 416 -5.32 0.47 -42.43
C LEU A 416 -5.42 -1.02 -42.77
N LEU A 417 -6.54 -1.46 -43.35
CA LEU A 417 -6.75 -2.84 -43.79
C LEU A 417 -5.80 -3.20 -44.94
N THR A 418 -5.57 -2.28 -45.88
CA THR A 418 -4.58 -2.46 -46.95
C THR A 418 -3.16 -2.56 -46.40
N GLU A 419 -2.82 -1.75 -45.38
CA GLU A 419 -1.53 -1.86 -44.69
C GLU A 419 -1.38 -3.23 -44.01
N ILE A 420 -2.42 -3.74 -43.35
CA ILE A 420 -2.43 -5.08 -42.72
C ILE A 420 -2.24 -6.18 -43.77
N ASP A 421 -2.99 -6.16 -44.86
CA ASP A 421 -2.87 -7.15 -45.96
C ASP A 421 -1.48 -7.13 -46.62
N SER A 422 -0.73 -6.03 -46.49
CA SER A 422 0.63 -5.90 -47.04
C SER A 422 1.73 -6.52 -46.17
N ILE A 423 1.44 -6.90 -44.92
CA ILE A 423 2.45 -7.35 -43.95
C ILE A 423 3.16 -8.62 -44.43
N ASP A 424 2.44 -9.63 -44.86
CA ASP A 424 3.04 -10.89 -45.33
C ASP A 424 3.94 -10.66 -46.56
N ASN A 425 3.50 -9.79 -47.48
CA ASN A 425 4.31 -9.38 -48.62
C ASN A 425 5.58 -8.63 -48.20
N ASN A 426 5.49 -7.78 -47.17
CA ASN A 426 6.66 -7.08 -46.64
C ASN A 426 7.63 -8.04 -45.94
N ARG A 427 7.10 -9.02 -45.19
CA ARG A 427 7.90 -10.09 -44.55
C ARG A 427 8.66 -10.92 -45.57
N ASN A 428 8.01 -11.35 -46.65
CA ASN A 428 8.65 -12.12 -47.72
C ASN A 428 9.78 -11.34 -48.41
N ARG A 429 9.70 -10.01 -48.45
CA ARG A 429 10.75 -9.13 -49.02
C ARG A 429 11.94 -8.92 -48.10
N LEU A 430 11.91 -9.36 -46.84
CA LEU A 430 13.02 -9.18 -45.90
C LEU A 430 14.27 -9.98 -46.33
N MET A 431 14.09 -11.22 -46.78
CA MET A 431 15.21 -12.05 -47.28
C MET A 431 15.79 -11.46 -48.58
N GLU A 432 14.94 -11.05 -49.52
CA GLU A 432 15.38 -10.36 -50.74
C GLU A 432 16.15 -9.07 -50.41
N ALA A 433 15.72 -8.34 -49.38
CA ALA A 433 16.41 -7.14 -48.91
C ALA A 433 17.74 -7.46 -48.24
N CYS A 434 17.88 -8.62 -47.58
CA CYS A 434 19.14 -9.09 -47.02
C CYS A 434 20.14 -9.39 -48.15
N GLU A 435 19.76 -10.24 -49.10
CA GLU A 435 20.61 -10.64 -50.24
C GLU A 435 21.06 -9.44 -51.08
N ARG A 436 20.14 -8.53 -51.40
CA ARG A 436 20.43 -7.32 -52.18
C ARG A 436 21.45 -6.40 -51.52
N ASN A 437 21.54 -6.44 -50.19
CA ASN A 437 22.38 -5.55 -49.40
C ASN A 437 23.63 -6.21 -48.84
N TYR A 438 23.92 -7.47 -49.17
CA TYR A 438 25.04 -8.24 -48.62
C TYR A 438 26.39 -7.50 -48.68
N ASN A 439 26.67 -6.79 -49.78
CA ASN A 439 27.90 -6.01 -49.97
C ASN A 439 27.75 -4.50 -49.70
N ASN A 440 26.67 -4.07 -49.03
CA ASN A 440 26.36 -2.66 -48.77
C ASN A 440 26.63 -2.32 -47.29
N PRO A 441 26.99 -1.06 -46.94
CA PRO A 441 27.09 -0.62 -45.54
C PRO A 441 25.84 -0.87 -44.67
N ARG A 442 24.66 -1.06 -45.30
CA ARG A 442 23.42 -1.45 -44.62
C ARG A 442 23.17 -2.97 -44.54
N ALA A 443 24.15 -3.79 -44.89
CA ALA A 443 24.08 -5.25 -44.76
C ALA A 443 23.65 -5.61 -43.34
N LEU A 444 22.75 -6.59 -43.22
CA LEU A 444 22.51 -7.18 -41.90
C LEU A 444 23.79 -7.94 -41.50
N PRO A 445 24.22 -7.87 -40.23
CA PRO A 445 25.29 -8.73 -39.71
C PRO A 445 24.96 -10.21 -39.90
N GLU A 446 25.95 -11.02 -40.31
CA GLU A 446 25.76 -12.45 -40.61
C GLU A 446 25.22 -13.25 -39.41
N GLU A 447 25.59 -12.84 -38.19
CA GLU A 447 25.12 -13.43 -36.94
C GLU A 447 23.61 -13.29 -36.69
N LEU A 448 22.92 -12.43 -37.44
CA LEU A 448 21.46 -12.23 -37.34
C LEU A 448 20.68 -12.87 -38.49
N TYR A 449 21.35 -13.62 -39.37
CA TYR A 449 20.71 -14.20 -40.56
C TYR A 449 19.76 -15.33 -40.18
N GLU A 450 20.14 -16.14 -39.20
CA GLU A 450 19.29 -17.22 -38.68
C GLU A 450 18.02 -16.65 -38.05
N GLU A 451 18.14 -15.58 -37.26
CA GLU A 451 16.99 -14.87 -36.69
C GLU A 451 16.09 -14.25 -37.76
N LEU A 452 16.66 -13.63 -38.79
CA LEU A 452 15.88 -13.10 -39.92
C LEU A 452 15.13 -14.23 -40.67
N GLN A 453 15.80 -15.36 -40.92
CA GLN A 453 15.19 -16.51 -41.56
C GLN A 453 14.07 -17.09 -40.70
N ASN A 454 14.28 -17.18 -39.39
CA ASN A 454 13.24 -17.61 -38.45
C ASN A 454 12.02 -16.67 -38.45
N VAL A 455 12.21 -15.37 -38.61
CA VAL A 455 11.12 -14.40 -38.77
C VAL A 455 10.34 -14.68 -40.06
N VAL A 456 11.02 -14.90 -41.18
CA VAL A 456 10.37 -15.05 -42.48
C VAL A 456 9.72 -16.43 -42.67
N GLU A 457 10.45 -17.51 -42.35
CA GLU A 457 10.00 -18.88 -42.61
C GLU A 457 9.16 -19.49 -41.49
N LEU A 458 9.52 -19.21 -40.23
CA LEU A 458 8.80 -19.75 -39.06
C LEU A 458 7.77 -18.78 -38.49
N GLY A 459 7.62 -17.59 -39.07
CA GLY A 459 6.66 -16.59 -38.62
C GLY A 459 6.94 -16.03 -37.23
N LYS A 460 8.18 -16.10 -36.72
CA LYS A 460 8.51 -15.57 -35.38
C LYS A 460 8.28 -14.04 -35.29
N PRO A 461 7.97 -13.51 -34.09
CA PRO A 461 7.89 -12.07 -33.87
C PRO A 461 9.18 -11.33 -34.29
N ILE A 462 9.06 -10.10 -34.78
CA ILE A 462 10.21 -9.27 -35.16
C ILE A 462 10.89 -8.63 -33.94
N GLY A 463 10.17 -8.52 -32.81
CA GLY A 463 10.63 -7.85 -31.59
C GLY A 463 12.01 -8.31 -31.11
N PRO A 464 12.27 -9.62 -30.95
CA PRO A 464 13.57 -10.13 -30.52
C PRO A 464 14.74 -9.74 -31.44
N LEU A 465 14.57 -9.87 -32.75
CA LEU A 465 15.59 -9.48 -33.75
C LEU A 465 15.83 -7.97 -33.72
N LEU A 466 14.74 -7.18 -33.63
CA LEU A 466 14.83 -5.73 -33.52
C LEU A 466 15.60 -5.30 -32.26
N MET A 467 15.40 -5.98 -31.14
CA MET A 467 16.14 -5.72 -29.89
C MET A 467 17.62 -6.07 -29.99
N GLN A 468 17.98 -7.16 -30.66
CA GLN A 468 19.39 -7.50 -30.93
C GLN A 468 20.07 -6.40 -31.76
N ILE A 469 19.40 -5.90 -32.81
CA ILE A 469 19.92 -4.80 -33.63
C ILE A 469 20.14 -3.52 -32.81
N ILE A 470 19.21 -3.18 -31.92
CA ILE A 470 19.29 -1.95 -31.12
C ILE A 470 20.37 -2.05 -30.04
N SER A 471 20.58 -3.22 -29.45
CA SER A 471 21.47 -3.42 -28.28
C SER A 471 22.94 -3.60 -28.62
N GLN A 472 23.28 -4.10 -29.81
CA GLN A 472 24.65 -4.51 -30.14
C GLN A 472 25.53 -3.42 -30.77
N GLY A 473 25.03 -2.18 -30.88
CA GLY A 473 25.86 -1.03 -31.28
C GLY A 473 26.35 -1.07 -32.72
N TYR A 474 25.55 -1.60 -33.63
CA TYR A 474 25.89 -1.70 -35.06
C TYR A 474 26.08 -0.34 -35.76
N PRO A 475 26.68 -0.31 -36.96
CA PRO A 475 26.82 0.91 -37.74
C PRO A 475 25.49 1.65 -37.98
N ILE A 476 25.56 2.98 -38.08
CA ILE A 476 24.37 3.83 -38.18
C ILE A 476 23.52 3.53 -39.42
N GLU A 477 24.12 3.03 -40.50
CA GLU A 477 23.45 2.60 -41.73
C GLU A 477 22.53 1.41 -41.49
N VAL A 478 22.98 0.43 -40.70
CA VAL A 478 22.21 -0.75 -40.29
C VAL A 478 21.06 -0.33 -39.38
N ILE A 479 21.37 0.49 -38.37
CA ILE A 479 20.43 1.05 -37.37
C ILE A 479 19.35 1.93 -38.05
N LYS A 480 19.64 2.59 -39.16
CA LYS A 480 18.64 3.37 -39.91
C LYS A 480 17.76 2.53 -40.83
N TYR A 481 18.30 1.46 -41.40
CA TYR A 481 17.63 0.68 -42.45
C TYR A 481 16.74 -0.43 -41.87
N TRP A 482 17.33 -1.32 -41.06
CA TRP A 482 16.66 -2.54 -40.62
C TRP A 482 15.52 -2.31 -39.63
N PRO A 483 15.66 -1.45 -38.60
CA PRO A 483 14.56 -1.14 -37.70
C PRO A 483 13.30 -0.64 -38.41
N ARG A 484 13.46 0.18 -39.46
CA ARG A 484 12.34 0.62 -40.28
C ARG A 484 11.66 -0.56 -41.00
N MET A 485 12.43 -1.39 -41.69
CA MET A 485 11.93 -2.55 -42.44
C MET A 485 11.21 -3.55 -41.52
N LEU A 486 11.79 -3.83 -40.35
CA LEU A 486 11.22 -4.75 -39.37
C LEU A 486 9.93 -4.18 -38.75
N CYS A 487 9.88 -2.88 -38.43
CA CYS A 487 8.65 -2.25 -37.95
C CYS A 487 7.51 -2.28 -38.99
N ASP A 488 7.80 -2.20 -40.29
CA ASP A 488 6.79 -2.35 -41.34
C ASP A 488 6.22 -3.79 -41.43
N CYS A 489 6.89 -4.76 -40.79
CA CYS A 489 6.52 -6.17 -40.75
C CYS A 489 5.94 -6.63 -39.39
N ALA A 490 5.90 -5.74 -38.39
CA ALA A 490 5.39 -6.03 -37.06
C ALA A 490 3.87 -6.23 -37.06
N GLN A 491 3.43 -7.31 -36.41
CA GLN A 491 2.04 -7.73 -36.33
C GLN A 491 1.69 -8.46 -35.02
N ASP A 492 2.68 -8.74 -34.16
CA ASP A 492 2.47 -9.52 -32.94
C ASP A 492 2.50 -8.63 -31.68
N LEU A 493 1.83 -9.05 -30.61
CA LEU A 493 1.91 -8.38 -29.31
C LEU A 493 3.33 -8.46 -28.72
N ASP A 494 4.07 -9.52 -29.06
CA ASP A 494 5.47 -9.70 -28.64
C ASP A 494 6.43 -8.68 -29.30
N ASP A 495 5.98 -7.98 -30.36
CA ASP A 495 6.77 -6.92 -31.01
C ASP A 495 6.74 -5.60 -30.22
N LEU A 496 5.72 -5.40 -29.36
CA LEU A 496 5.43 -4.11 -28.73
C LEU A 496 6.60 -3.50 -27.95
N PRO A 497 7.33 -4.24 -27.07
CA PRO A 497 8.43 -3.65 -26.31
C PRO A 497 9.53 -3.05 -27.20
N ALA A 498 9.85 -3.74 -28.30
CA ALA A 498 10.87 -3.29 -29.25
C ALA A 498 10.42 -2.03 -30.00
N LEU A 499 9.12 -1.94 -30.36
CA LEU A 499 8.54 -0.77 -31.02
C LEU A 499 8.56 0.48 -30.13
N ILE A 500 8.34 0.33 -28.81
CA ILE A 500 8.45 1.44 -27.85
C ILE A 500 9.88 1.96 -27.78
N ILE A 501 10.86 1.05 -27.73
CA ILE A 501 12.28 1.43 -27.69
C ILE A 501 12.68 2.16 -28.97
N VAL A 502 12.23 1.70 -30.15
CA VAL A 502 12.45 2.43 -31.42
C VAL A 502 11.96 3.88 -31.34
N LEU A 503 10.79 4.12 -30.73
CA LEU A 503 10.22 5.46 -30.59
C LEU A 503 10.95 6.31 -29.56
N ALA A 504 11.51 5.70 -28.50
CA ALA A 504 12.27 6.39 -27.47
C ALA A 504 13.69 6.78 -27.91
N THR A 505 14.28 6.03 -28.84
CA THR A 505 15.65 6.25 -29.32
C THR A 505 15.70 7.26 -30.47
N VAL A 506 16.49 8.33 -30.31
CA VAL A 506 16.59 9.45 -31.27
C VAL A 506 17.28 9.03 -32.56
N GLU A 507 18.28 8.16 -32.47
CA GLU A 507 19.06 7.63 -33.58
C GLU A 507 18.19 6.84 -34.57
N LEU A 508 17.08 6.28 -34.07
CA LEU A 508 16.12 5.45 -34.78
C LEU A 508 14.96 6.24 -35.42
N LYS A 509 15.08 7.58 -35.55
CA LYS A 509 14.03 8.44 -36.13
C LYS A 509 13.46 7.98 -37.48
N HIS A 510 14.25 7.27 -38.29
CA HIS A 510 13.82 6.75 -39.59
C HIS A 510 12.80 5.60 -39.47
N GLY A 511 12.81 4.89 -38.33
CA GLY A 511 11.85 3.84 -38.01
C GLY A 511 10.60 4.36 -37.27
N HIS A 512 10.59 5.59 -36.76
CA HIS A 512 9.50 6.10 -35.91
C HIS A 512 8.12 6.03 -36.57
N THR A 513 8.02 6.42 -37.85
CA THR A 513 6.73 6.37 -38.57
C THR A 513 6.26 4.93 -38.74
N ALA A 514 7.16 4.01 -39.09
CA ALA A 514 6.86 2.59 -39.23
C ALA A 514 6.42 1.99 -37.89
N ALA A 515 7.12 2.32 -36.80
CA ALA A 515 6.77 1.87 -35.45
C ALA A 515 5.39 2.38 -35.00
N ARG A 516 5.05 3.66 -35.25
CA ARG A 516 3.69 4.18 -34.94
C ARG A 516 2.60 3.46 -35.73
N LYS A 517 2.85 3.18 -37.02
CA LYS A 517 1.91 2.40 -37.84
C LYS A 517 1.78 0.97 -37.31
N ALA A 518 2.88 0.33 -36.93
CA ALA A 518 2.87 -0.99 -36.32
C ALA A 518 2.03 -1.05 -35.05
N LEU A 519 2.23 -0.11 -34.12
CA LEU A 519 1.41 -0.04 -32.89
C LEU A 519 -0.08 0.09 -33.20
N ARG A 520 -0.45 0.96 -34.17
CA ARG A 520 -1.85 1.13 -34.61
C ARG A 520 -2.42 -0.17 -35.23
N ARG A 521 -1.64 -0.83 -36.09
CA ARG A 521 -2.04 -2.09 -36.76
C ARG A 521 -2.23 -3.23 -35.77
N ILE A 522 -1.25 -3.44 -34.89
CA ILE A 522 -1.30 -4.49 -33.86
C ILE A 522 -2.53 -4.28 -32.98
N ASP A 523 -2.74 -3.06 -32.48
CA ASP A 523 -3.92 -2.77 -31.67
C ASP A 523 -5.24 -3.01 -32.42
N PHE A 524 -5.32 -2.62 -33.69
CA PHE A 524 -6.50 -2.89 -34.51
C PHE A 524 -6.72 -4.40 -34.75
N LEU A 525 -5.66 -5.16 -35.02
CA LEU A 525 -5.74 -6.61 -35.24
C LEU A 525 -6.28 -7.37 -34.02
N PHE A 526 -5.81 -7.01 -32.82
CA PHE A 526 -6.18 -7.71 -31.59
C PHE A 526 -7.42 -7.14 -30.91
N ASN A 527 -7.68 -5.83 -31.03
CA ASN A 527 -8.73 -5.14 -30.29
C ASN A 527 -9.74 -4.38 -31.16
N GLY A 528 -9.48 -4.21 -32.46
CA GLY A 528 -10.37 -3.49 -33.37
C GLY A 528 -11.66 -4.25 -33.70
N PRO A 529 -12.55 -3.66 -34.51
CA PRO A 529 -13.73 -4.34 -35.03
C PRO A 529 -13.36 -5.56 -35.89
N SER A 530 -14.23 -6.57 -35.91
CA SER A 530 -14.00 -7.78 -36.72
C SER A 530 -14.11 -7.50 -38.22
N ILE A 531 -13.30 -8.19 -39.02
CA ILE A 531 -13.24 -8.04 -40.49
C ILE A 531 -13.83 -9.30 -41.15
N ILE A 532 -14.50 -9.14 -42.29
CA ILE A 532 -14.97 -10.24 -43.18
C ILE A 532 -14.26 -10.19 -44.53
#